data_AF-A0A539CVB0-F1
#
_entry.id   AF-A0A539CVB0-F1
#
_cell.length_a   1.000
_cell.length_b   1.000
_cell.length_c   1.000
_cell.angle_alpha   90.00
_cell.angle_beta   90.00
_cell.angle_gamma   90.00
#
_symmetry.space_group_name_H-M   'P 1'
#
loop_
_entity.id
_entity.type
_entity.pdbx_description
1 polymer ?
#
loop_
_entity_poly.entity_id
_entity_poly.type
_entity_poly.pdbx_seq_one_letter_code
_entity_poly.pdbx_strand_id
1 'polypeptide(L)' 'MSVKKVKASAPKTEARSITLSFQVRPSLKAALVSAAASEQRSVSQVAIMRLEAAMKAEGFLK' A
#
# COMPACT_ATOMS: atom_id res chain seq x y z
N MET A 1 27.05 25.17 -33.96
CA MET A 1 26.65 23.83 -33.49
C MET A 1 26.79 23.82 -31.97
N SER A 2 25.70 23.73 -31.20
CA SER A 2 25.74 23.82 -29.72
C SER A 2 25.07 22.60 -29.11
N VAL A 3 25.86 21.72 -28.52
CA VAL A 3 25.38 20.50 -27.85
C VAL A 3 24.94 20.86 -26.44
N LYS A 4 23.63 20.90 -26.21
CA LYS A 4 23.02 21.21 -24.91
C LYS A 4 23.19 20.00 -23.99
N LYS A 5 23.99 20.13 -22.92
CA LYS A 5 24.15 19.09 -21.89
C LYS A 5 22.80 18.85 -21.19
N VAL A 6 22.23 17.67 -21.37
CA VAL A 6 21.04 17.23 -20.64
C VAL A 6 21.50 16.68 -19.30
N LYS A 7 21.11 17.37 -18.21
CA LYS A 7 21.31 16.93 -16.82
C LYS A 7 20.43 15.70 -16.62
N ALA A 8 21.04 14.52 -16.53
CA ALA A 8 20.35 13.28 -16.20
C ALA A 8 19.75 13.41 -14.79
N SER A 9 18.43 13.51 -14.72
CA SER A 9 17.68 13.44 -13.48
C SER A 9 17.85 12.05 -12.87
N ALA A 10 18.22 11.99 -11.60
CA ALA A 10 18.41 10.76 -10.84
C ALA A 10 17.15 9.86 -10.91
N PRO A 11 17.31 8.52 -10.95
CA PRO A 11 16.18 7.60 -10.97
C PRO A 11 15.41 7.72 -9.65
N LYS A 12 14.13 8.09 -9.73
CA LYS A 12 13.21 7.91 -8.62
C LYS A 12 13.18 6.42 -8.30
N THR A 13 13.67 6.03 -7.14
CA THR A 13 13.43 4.70 -6.58
C THR A 13 11.94 4.58 -6.28
N GLU A 14 11.14 4.27 -7.31
CA GLU A 14 9.77 3.83 -7.13
C GLU A 14 9.83 2.55 -6.30
N ALA A 15 9.33 2.61 -5.07
CA ALA A 15 9.04 1.42 -4.30
C ALA A 15 8.16 0.53 -5.18
N ARG A 16 8.69 -0.60 -5.65
CA ARG A 16 7.95 -1.55 -6.49
C ARG A 16 6.77 -2.05 -5.67
N SER A 17 5.60 -1.47 -5.88
CA SER A 17 4.36 -1.94 -5.28
C SER A 17 4.05 -3.32 -5.85
N ILE A 18 4.07 -4.34 -5.01
CA ILE A 18 3.68 -5.70 -5.39
C ILE A 18 2.19 -5.85 -5.13
N THR A 19 1.44 -6.29 -6.13
CA THR A 19 0.01 -6.61 -5.97
C THR A 19 -0.11 -8.02 -5.38
N LEU A 20 -0.75 -8.13 -4.21
CA LEU A 20 -1.10 -9.40 -3.58
C LEU A 20 -2.61 -9.64 -3.71
N SER A 21 -2.98 -10.78 -4.27
CA SER A 21 -4.38 -11.21 -4.41
C SER A 21 -4.65 -12.37 -3.46
N PHE A 22 -5.70 -12.27 -2.64
CA PHE A 22 -6.10 -13.30 -1.69
C PHE A 22 -7.62 -13.42 -1.62
N GLN A 23 -8.10 -14.62 -1.29
CA GLN A 23 -9.52 -14.87 -1.07
C GLN A 23 -9.87 -14.56 0.38
N VAL A 24 -10.99 -13.86 0.59
CA VAL A 24 -11.52 -13.54 1.91
C VAL A 24 -12.96 -13.98 2.05
N ARG A 25 -13.37 -14.26 3.29
CA ARG A 25 -14.77 -14.50 3.62
C ARG A 25 -15.61 -13.25 3.31
N PRO A 26 -16.86 -13.39 2.84
CA PRO A 26 -17.75 -12.25 2.57
C PRO A 26 -17.92 -11.30 3.76
N SER A 27 -17.98 -11.83 4.98
CA SER A 27 -18.08 -11.04 6.21
C SER A 27 -16.86 -10.14 6.44
N LEU A 28 -15.65 -10.65 6.16
CA LEU A 28 -14.42 -9.87 6.27
C LEU A 28 -14.37 -8.75 5.21
N LYS A 29 -14.79 -9.05 3.98
CA LYS A 29 -14.92 -8.03 2.92
C LYS A 29 -15.88 -6.91 3.35
N ALA A 30 -17.04 -7.25 3.89
CA ALA A 30 -18.01 -6.27 4.36
C ALA A 30 -17.46 -5.41 5.50
N ALA A 31 -16.74 -6.02 6.45
CA ALA A 31 -16.08 -5.29 7.54
C ALA A 31 -15.02 -4.30 7.03
N LEU A 32 -14.18 -4.72 6.07
CA LEU A 32 -13.17 -3.86 5.45
C LEU A 32 -13.79 -2.68 4.67
N VAL A 33 -14.89 -2.92 3.95
CA VAL A 33 -15.63 -1.87 3.24
C VAL A 33 -16.24 -0.87 4.22
N SER A 34 -16.84 -1.35 5.31
CA SER A 34 -17.41 -0.50 6.35
C SER A 34 -16.34 0.36 7.03
N ALA A 35 -15.20 -0.24 7.40
CA ALA A 35 -14.07 0.48 7.98
C ALA A 35 -13.50 1.53 7.01
N ALA A 36 -13.35 1.19 5.72
CA ALA A 36 -12.91 2.11 4.68
C ALA A 36 -13.84 3.32 4.53
N ALA A 37 -15.16 3.10 4.57
CA ALA A 37 -16.15 4.18 4.54
C ALA A 37 -16.05 5.07 5.78
N SER A 38 -15.93 4.47 6.97
CA SER A 38 -15.83 5.21 8.24
C SER A 38 -14.54 6.03 8.36
N GLU A 39 -13.42 5.51 7.84
CA GLU A 39 -12.11 6.15 7.93
C GLU A 39 -11.80 7.07 6.73
N GLN A 40 -12.73 7.21 5.77
CA GLN A 40 -12.54 7.98 4.52
C GLN A 40 -11.29 7.56 3.75
N ARG A 41 -11.02 6.25 3.71
CA ARG A 41 -9.83 5.66 3.09
C ARG A 41 -10.21 4.59 2.08
N SER A 42 -9.26 4.24 1.22
CA SER A 42 -9.44 3.09 0.33
C SER A 42 -9.43 1.78 1.12
N VAL A 43 -10.19 0.78 0.65
CA VAL A 43 -10.20 -0.57 1.24
C VAL A 43 -8.78 -1.15 1.30
N SER A 44 -7.96 -0.93 0.26
CA SER A 44 -6.57 -1.37 0.23
C SER A 44 -5.72 -0.73 1.32
N GLN A 45 -5.85 0.59 1.56
CA GLN A 45 -5.12 1.26 2.64
C GLN A 45 -5.54 0.75 4.01
N VAL A 46 -6.84 0.55 4.23
CA VAL A 46 -7.31 -0.01 5.50
C VAL A 46 -6.78 -1.42 5.69
N ALA A 47 -6.83 -2.28 4.67
CA ALA A 47 -6.30 -3.63 4.74
C ALA A 47 -4.80 -3.64 5.05
N ILE A 48 -4.01 -2.79 4.39
CA ILE A 48 -2.56 -2.66 4.65
C ILE A 48 -2.32 -2.20 6.08
N MET A 49 -2.97 -1.11 6.53
CA MET A 49 -2.76 -0.57 7.87
C MET A 49 -3.09 -1.59 8.96
N ARG A 50 -4.18 -2.36 8.78
CA ARG A 50 -4.58 -3.40 9.74
C ARG A 50 -3.61 -4.58 9.71
N LEU A 51 -3.12 -4.97 8.54
CA LEU A 51 -2.10 -6.01 8.40
C LEU A 51 -0.77 -5.60 9.04
N GLU A 52 -0.30 -4.37 8.80
CA GLU A 52 0.90 -3.83 9.43
C GLU A 52 0.78 -3.80 10.96
N ALA A 53 -0.37 -3.36 11.48
CA ALA A 53 -0.62 -3.34 12.91
C ALA A 53 -0.58 -4.76 13.52
N ALA A 54 -1.18 -5.75 12.84
CA ALA A 54 -1.14 -7.15 13.28
C ALA A 54 0.28 -7.71 13.26
N MET A 55 1.02 -7.50 12.16
CA MET A 55 2.39 -7.96 12.01
C MET A 55 3.34 -7.30 13.02
N LYS A 56 3.10 -6.03 13.39
CA LYS A 56 3.84 -5.36 14.48
C LYS A 56 3.50 -5.96 15.84
N ALA A 57 2.22 -6.22 16.12
CA ALA A 57 1.79 -6.83 17.38
C ALA A 57 2.38 -8.24 17.57
N GLU A 58 2.56 -8.99 16.47
CA GLU A 58 3.22 -10.30 16.47
C GLU A 58 4.76 -10.20 16.43
N GLY A 59 5.35 -9.00 16.31
CA GLY A 59 6.80 -8.78 16.33
C GLY A 59 7.51 -9.04 15.00
N PHE A 60 6.78 -9.25 13.90
CA PHE A 60 7.35 -9.44 12.56
C PHE A 60 7.77 -8.13 11.88
N LEU A 61 7.22 -6.99 12.30
CA LEU A 61 7.60 -5.66 11.84
C LEU A 61 8.07 -4.82 13.04
N LYS A 62 9.19 -4.13 12.88
CA LYS A 62 9.77 -3.21 13.88
C LYS A 62 9.28 -1.79 13.67
#